data_AF-A0A1B7TF22-F1
#
_entry.id   AF-A0A1B7TF22-F1
#
_cell.length_a   1.000
_cell.length_b   1.000
_cell.length_c   1.000
_cell.angle_alpha   90.00
_cell.angle_beta   90.00
_cell.angle_gamma   90.00
#
_symmetry.space_group_name_H-M   'P 1'
#
loop_
_entity.id
_entity.type
_entity.pdbx_description
1 polymer ?
#
loop_
_entity_poly.entity_id
_entity_poly.type
_entity_poly.pdbx_seq_one_letter_code
_entity_poly.pdbx_strand_id
1 'polypeptide(L)'
;MGEKDFNSSKKFAGNKKKSFDNSKKTYTREYKREQISKNIQKKKILKKNYEKLLKSEGYDVDNDKKSTDENKREPRLSYKEQKLKNIEKLKEQKRERRAIKKEAAASKFKSSKEYRDEQLGRIDEIKLKNKQRKERQDKLNVKTKKGQPVMSFKIDDLLNKIKNQE
;
A
#
# COMPACT_ATOMS: atom_id res chain seq x y z
N MET A 1 -36.67 25.18 -70.43
CA MET A 1 -37.86 24.33 -70.26
C MET A 1 -37.45 23.05 -69.56
N GLY A 2 -38.10 22.71 -68.45
CA GLY A 2 -37.96 21.40 -67.79
C GLY A 2 -37.62 21.45 -66.30
N GLU A 3 -38.47 22.08 -65.49
CA GLU A 3 -38.58 21.75 -64.06
C GLU A 3 -39.04 20.29 -63.90
N LYS A 4 -38.46 19.57 -62.93
CA LYS A 4 -39.16 18.58 -62.10
C LYS A 4 -38.51 18.48 -60.72
N ASP A 5 -39.15 19.12 -59.75
CA ASP A 5 -39.03 18.80 -58.33
C ASP A 5 -39.55 17.38 -58.08
N PHE A 6 -38.85 16.59 -57.26
CA PHE A 6 -39.48 15.56 -56.42
C PHE A 6 -38.61 15.23 -55.19
N ASN A 7 -39.00 15.87 -54.09
CA ASN A 7 -38.99 15.43 -52.69
C ASN A 7 -38.49 13.99 -52.38
N SER A 8 -37.51 13.84 -51.47
CA SER A 8 -37.61 12.96 -50.28
C SER A 8 -36.31 12.88 -49.48
N SER A 9 -36.30 13.56 -48.32
CA SER A 9 -35.84 13.03 -47.02
C SER A 9 -34.69 11.99 -47.01
N LYS A 10 -33.49 12.36 -47.43
CA LYS A 10 -32.27 11.63 -46.99
C LYS A 10 -31.91 12.03 -45.56
N LYS A 11 -32.54 11.30 -44.65
CA LYS A 11 -32.22 11.18 -43.22
C LYS A 11 -30.71 11.28 -43.01
N PHE A 12 -30.30 12.23 -42.17
CA PHE A 12 -28.96 12.26 -41.59
C PHE A 12 -28.66 10.90 -40.99
N ALA A 13 -27.84 10.11 -41.69
CA ALA A 13 -27.31 8.86 -41.18
C ALA A 13 -26.42 9.23 -40.01
N GLY A 14 -26.97 9.15 -38.79
CA GLY A 14 -26.23 9.36 -37.56
C GLY A 14 -24.94 8.57 -37.61
N ASN A 15 -23.83 9.27 -37.42
CA ASN A 15 -22.52 8.70 -37.16
C ASN A 15 -22.63 7.83 -35.90
N LYS A 16 -23.06 6.58 -36.07
CA LYS A 16 -22.96 5.55 -35.05
C LYS A 16 -21.48 5.30 -34.87
N LYS A 17 -20.90 5.99 -33.88
CA LYS A 17 -19.61 5.59 -33.28
C LYS A 17 -19.77 4.12 -32.92
N LYS A 18 -19.19 3.23 -33.72
CA LYS A 18 -18.97 1.84 -33.33
C LYS A 18 -18.04 1.92 -32.12
N SER A 19 -18.59 1.84 -30.92
CA SER A 19 -17.80 1.58 -29.73
C SER A 19 -17.15 0.22 -29.94
N PHE A 20 -15.90 0.23 -30.41
CA PHE A 20 -15.08 -0.97 -30.40
C PHE A 20 -14.92 -1.37 -28.93
N ASP A 21 -15.55 -2.48 -28.58
CA ASP A 21 -15.45 -3.13 -27.29
C ASP A 21 -14.00 -3.65 -27.12
N ASN A 22 -13.10 -2.73 -26.78
CA ASN A 22 -11.64 -2.96 -26.70
C ASN A 22 -11.24 -3.81 -25.50
N SER A 23 -12.18 -4.17 -24.63
CA SER A 23 -11.93 -4.92 -23.39
C SER A 23 -11.61 -6.40 -23.62
N LYS A 24 -12.05 -7.00 -24.74
CA LYS A 24 -11.85 -8.45 -25.02
C LYS A 24 -10.64 -8.77 -25.90
N LYS A 25 -10.13 -7.82 -26.68
CA LYS A 25 -9.04 -8.07 -27.64
C LYS A 25 -7.65 -7.94 -27.03
N THR A 26 -7.50 -7.26 -25.90
CA THR A 26 -6.20 -6.94 -25.30
C THR A 26 -5.49 -8.13 -24.65
N TYR A 27 -6.21 -9.23 -24.38
CA TYR A 27 -5.69 -10.38 -23.65
C TYR A 27 -5.45 -11.64 -24.52
N THR A 28 -5.81 -11.63 -25.80
CA THR A 28 -5.56 -12.79 -26.69
C THR A 28 -4.08 -12.93 -27.03
N ARG A 29 -3.65 -14.16 -27.34
CA ARG A 29 -2.24 -14.46 -27.68
C ARG A 29 -1.84 -13.76 -28.97
N GLU A 30 -2.74 -13.70 -29.94
CA GLU A 30 -2.57 -13.06 -31.24
C GLU A 30 -2.35 -11.56 -31.07
N TYR A 31 -3.19 -10.90 -30.26
CA TYR A 31 -3.05 -9.47 -29.98
C TYR A 31 -1.72 -9.15 -29.30
N LYS A 32 -1.30 -9.96 -28.31
CA LYS A 32 0.01 -9.77 -27.67
C LYS A 32 1.16 -9.94 -28.67
N ARG A 33 1.10 -10.93 -29.57
CA ARG A 33 2.09 -11.11 -30.65
C ARG A 33 2.16 -9.89 -31.58
N GLU A 34 1.01 -9.36 -32.00
CA GLU A 34 0.95 -8.16 -32.82
C GLU A 34 1.53 -6.93 -32.10
N GLN A 35 1.21 -6.73 -30.81
CA GLN A 35 1.76 -5.62 -30.03
C GLN A 35 3.28 -5.73 -29.86
N ILE A 36 3.80 -6.94 -29.63
CA ILE A 36 5.24 -7.20 -29.59
C ILE A 36 5.88 -6.84 -30.93
N SER A 37 5.31 -7.29 -32.05
CA SER A 37 5.79 -6.96 -33.40
C SER A 37 5.80 -5.45 -33.65
N LYS A 38 4.70 -4.76 -33.34
CA LYS A 38 4.59 -3.30 -33.45
C LYS A 38 5.64 -2.58 -32.61
N ASN A 39 5.88 -3.03 -31.38
CA ASN A 39 6.88 -2.44 -30.49
C ASN A 39 8.31 -2.67 -31.01
N ILE A 40 8.61 -3.84 -31.57
CA ILE A 40 9.91 -4.13 -32.20
C ILE A 40 10.13 -3.20 -33.42
N GLN A 41 9.11 -3.04 -34.27
CA GLN A 41 9.19 -2.15 -35.42
C GLN A 41 9.39 -0.68 -34.99
N LYS A 42 8.63 -0.20 -33.99
CA LYS A 42 8.82 1.14 -33.42
C LYS A 42 10.25 1.36 -32.92
N LYS A 43 10.80 0.40 -32.16
CA LYS A 43 12.19 0.48 -31.68
C LYS A 43 13.20 0.53 -32.84
N LYS A 44 13.00 -0.26 -33.90
CA LYS A 44 13.85 -0.23 -35.09
C LYS A 44 13.79 1.13 -35.80
N ILE A 45 12.60 1.71 -35.93
CA ILE A 45 12.43 3.05 -36.55
C ILE A 45 13.13 4.12 -35.69
N LEU A 46 12.90 4.12 -34.37
CA LEU A 46 13.55 5.06 -33.46
C LEU A 46 15.08 4.95 -33.52
N LYS A 47 15.61 3.72 -33.51
CA LYS A 47 17.06 3.49 -33.65
C LYS A 47 17.60 4.07 -34.96
N LYS A 48 16.94 3.81 -36.09
CA LYS A 48 17.33 4.38 -37.39
C LYS A 48 17.26 5.91 -37.40
N ASN A 49 16.24 6.50 -36.80
CA ASN A 49 16.10 7.96 -36.72
C ASN A 49 17.19 8.57 -35.84
N TYR A 50 17.50 7.93 -34.71
CA TYR A 50 18.59 8.33 -33.83
C TYR A 50 19.96 8.26 -34.54
N GLU A 51 20.24 7.17 -35.25
CA GLU A 51 21.47 7.03 -36.05
C GLU A 51 21.58 8.09 -37.16
N LYS A 52 20.46 8.46 -37.80
CA LYS A 52 20.43 9.56 -38.78
C LYS A 52 20.74 10.91 -38.13
N LEU A 53 20.19 11.16 -36.94
CA LEU A 53 20.38 12.40 -36.19
C LEU A 53 21.84 12.54 -35.73
N LEU A 54 22.44 11.47 -35.21
CA LEU A 54 23.87 11.45 -34.87
C LEU A 54 24.75 11.76 -36.08
N LYS A 55 24.44 11.18 -37.25
CA LYS A 55 25.15 11.49 -38.50
C LYS A 55 25.00 12.95 -38.91
N SER A 56 23.82 13.56 -38.74
CA SER A 56 23.63 14.98 -39.05
C SER A 56 24.35 15.92 -38.08
N GLU A 57 24.59 15.48 -36.85
CA GLU A 57 25.37 16.22 -35.85
C GLU A 57 26.89 16.04 -36.01
N GLY A 58 27.33 15.28 -37.03
CA GLY A 58 28.74 15.04 -37.33
C GLY A 58 29.40 13.96 -36.46
N TYR A 59 28.62 13.17 -35.71
CA TYR A 59 29.14 11.99 -35.03
C TYR A 59 29.28 10.83 -36.02
N ASP A 60 30.49 10.29 -36.16
CA ASP A 60 30.74 9.06 -36.90
C ASP A 60 30.08 7.87 -36.19
N VAL A 61 28.97 7.41 -36.78
CA VAL A 61 28.32 6.17 -36.37
C VAL A 61 29.12 5.03 -36.99
N ASP A 62 30.26 4.70 -36.38
CA ASP A 62 31.03 3.50 -36.68
C ASP A 62 30.12 2.27 -36.54
N ASN A 63 29.66 1.74 -37.68
CA ASN A 63 29.04 0.43 -37.74
C ASN A 63 30.08 -0.70 -37.57
N ASP A 64 31.36 -0.35 -37.37
CA ASP A 64 32.50 -1.28 -37.28
C ASP A 64 32.85 -1.72 -35.87
N LYS A 65 31.96 -1.50 -34.90
CA LYS A 65 31.97 -2.27 -33.67
C LYS A 65 30.94 -3.39 -33.79
N LYS A 66 31.32 -4.42 -34.57
CA LYS A 66 31.11 -5.81 -34.11
C LYS A 66 31.75 -5.89 -32.73
N SER A 67 31.00 -5.49 -31.71
CA SER A 67 31.19 -5.78 -30.30
C SER A 67 32.63 -6.10 -29.92
N THR A 68 33.40 -5.08 -29.51
CA THR A 68 34.49 -5.22 -28.54
C THR A 68 33.95 -5.63 -27.16
N ASP A 69 33.02 -6.59 -27.16
CA ASP A 69 32.25 -7.14 -26.05
C ASP A 69 32.35 -8.68 -26.06
N GLU A 70 33.22 -9.24 -26.92
CA GLU A 70 33.61 -10.65 -26.83
C GLU A 70 34.54 -10.91 -25.63
N ASN A 71 35.24 -9.88 -25.13
CA ASN A 71 36.14 -9.97 -23.98
C ASN A 71 35.46 -9.73 -22.61
N LYS A 72 34.14 -9.52 -22.57
CA LYS A 72 33.32 -9.51 -21.33
C LYS A 72 32.21 -10.57 -21.36
N ARG A 73 32.40 -11.64 -22.13
CA ARG A 73 31.54 -12.82 -22.00
C ARG A 73 31.99 -13.55 -20.74
N GLU A 74 31.30 -13.30 -19.63
CA GLU A 74 31.34 -14.22 -18.49
C GLU A 74 31.25 -15.65 -19.03
N PRO A 75 32.09 -16.58 -18.55
CA PRO A 75 32.05 -17.96 -19.03
C PRO A 75 30.61 -18.45 -18.87
N ARG A 76 29.98 -18.82 -19.99
CA ARG A 76 28.61 -19.33 -19.99
C ARG A 76 28.60 -20.60 -19.14
N LEU A 77 28.16 -20.44 -17.89
CA LEU A 77 27.99 -21.53 -16.93
C LEU A 77 27.24 -22.67 -17.62
N SER A 78 27.69 -23.90 -17.38
CA SER A 78 27.04 -25.09 -17.90
C SER A 78 25.57 -25.09 -17.47
N TYR A 79 24.69 -25.64 -18.30
CA TYR A 79 23.25 -25.71 -18.01
C TYR A 79 22.96 -26.27 -16.62
N LYS A 80 23.76 -27.25 -16.17
CA LYS A 80 23.68 -27.84 -14.82
C LYS A 80 23.97 -26.80 -13.72
N GLU A 81 24.99 -25.97 -13.90
CA GLU A 81 25.40 -24.95 -12.93
C GLU A 81 24.39 -23.80 -12.85
N GLN A 82 23.82 -23.38 -14.00
CA GLN A 82 22.74 -22.40 -14.02
C GLN A 82 21.51 -22.90 -13.27
N LYS A 83 21.16 -24.18 -13.43
CA LYS A 83 20.05 -24.80 -12.72
C LYS A 83 20.27 -24.82 -11.21
N LEU A 84 21.48 -25.15 -10.76
CA LEU A 84 21.83 -25.12 -9.33
C LEU A 84 21.74 -23.71 -8.74
N LYS A 85 22.32 -22.70 -9.41
CA LYS A 85 22.21 -21.29 -8.98
C LYS A 85 20.76 -20.82 -8.89
N ASN A 86 19.91 -21.22 -9.83
CA ASN A 86 18.49 -20.87 -9.80
C ASN A 86 17.75 -21.55 -8.65
N ILE A 87 18.07 -22.80 -8.33
CA ILE A 87 17.51 -23.52 -7.17
C ILE A 87 17.92 -22.84 -5.86
N GLU A 88 19.19 -22.46 -5.73
CA GLU A 88 19.70 -21.75 -4.56
C GLU A 88 19.02 -20.39 -4.37
N LYS A 89 18.95 -19.58 -5.42
CA LYS A 89 18.21 -18.30 -5.41
C LYS A 89 16.75 -18.49 -5.00
N LEU A 90 16.08 -19.53 -5.50
CA LEU A 90 14.67 -19.78 -5.17
C LEU A 90 14.50 -20.25 -3.71
N LYS A 91 15.46 -21.02 -3.18
CA LYS A 91 15.50 -21.40 -1.76
C LYS A 91 15.74 -20.17 -0.87
N GLU A 92 16.66 -19.29 -1.25
CA GLU A 92 16.97 -18.05 -0.54
C GLU A 92 15.76 -17.12 -0.49
N GLN A 93 15.15 -16.82 -1.65
CA GLN A 93 13.91 -16.03 -1.72
C GLN A 93 12.78 -16.64 -0.88
N LYS A 94 12.67 -17.97 -0.83
CA LYS A 94 11.67 -18.65 0.02
C LYS A 94 11.98 -18.47 1.50
N ARG A 95 13.26 -18.47 1.92
CA ARG A 95 13.68 -18.22 3.30
C ARG A 95 13.41 -16.76 3.69
N GLU A 96 13.77 -15.80 2.83
CA GLU A 96 13.51 -14.37 3.05
C GLU A 96 12.00 -14.10 3.22
N ARG A 97 11.17 -14.61 2.31
CA ARG A 97 9.71 -14.47 2.41
C ARG A 97 9.15 -15.05 3.71
N ARG A 98 9.70 -16.18 4.17
CA ARG A 98 9.30 -16.79 5.46
C ARG A 98 9.74 -15.94 6.64
N ALA A 99 10.95 -15.38 6.61
CA ALA A 99 11.46 -14.49 7.66
C ALA A 99 10.60 -13.23 7.77
N ILE A 100 10.33 -12.55 6.64
CA ILE A 100 9.46 -11.37 6.59
C ILE A 100 8.06 -11.69 7.13
N LYS A 101 7.48 -12.82 6.74
CA LYS A 101 6.16 -13.23 7.24
C LYS A 101 6.17 -13.49 8.76
N LYS A 102 7.24 -14.11 9.28
CA LYS A 102 7.39 -14.38 10.71
C LYS A 102 7.54 -13.08 11.50
N GLU A 103 8.34 -12.14 11.00
CA GLU A 103 8.54 -10.82 11.62
C GLU A 103 7.25 -10.01 11.61
N ALA A 104 6.53 -9.97 10.48
CA ALA A 104 5.25 -9.28 10.38
C ALA A 104 4.17 -9.90 11.28
N ALA A 105 4.19 -11.21 11.50
CA ALA A 105 3.29 -11.86 12.46
C ALA A 105 3.67 -11.51 13.91
N ALA A 106 4.96 -11.50 14.23
CA ALA A 106 5.45 -11.14 15.55
C ALA A 106 5.18 -9.68 15.90
N SER A 107 5.35 -8.75 14.95
CA SER A 107 5.05 -7.33 15.17
C SER A 107 3.56 -7.09 15.41
N LYS A 108 2.68 -7.72 14.63
CA LYS A 108 1.22 -7.69 14.85
C LYS A 108 0.82 -8.26 16.20
N PHE A 109 1.45 -9.35 16.63
CA PHE A 109 1.18 -9.94 17.94
C PHE A 109 1.60 -8.99 19.07
N LYS A 110 2.81 -8.40 18.98
CA LYS A 110 3.29 -7.42 19.96
C LYS A 110 2.38 -6.20 20.06
N SER A 111 2.03 -5.58 18.93
CA SER A 111 1.16 -4.40 18.94
C SER A 111 -0.24 -4.71 19.47
N SER A 112 -0.79 -5.88 19.15
CA SER A 112 -2.08 -6.31 19.70
C SER A 112 -2.02 -6.57 21.21
N LYS A 113 -0.90 -7.10 21.70
CA LYS A 113 -0.71 -7.36 23.13
C LYS A 113 -0.53 -6.06 23.89
N GLU A 114 0.32 -5.16 23.42
CA GLU A 114 0.53 -3.82 23.98
C GLU A 114 -0.79 -3.05 24.06
N TYR A 115 -1.57 -3.03 22.98
CA TYR A 115 -2.89 -2.41 22.99
C TYR A 115 -3.83 -3.01 24.05
N ARG A 116 -3.86 -4.35 24.18
CA ARG A 116 -4.67 -5.03 25.19
C ARG A 116 -4.23 -4.65 26.60
N ASP A 117 -2.92 -4.65 26.86
CA ASP A 117 -2.35 -4.34 28.17
C ASP A 117 -2.64 -2.87 28.55
N GLU A 118 -2.55 -1.94 27.59
CA GLU A 118 -2.97 -0.54 27.78
C GLU A 118 -4.45 -0.39 28.12
N GLN A 119 -5.35 -1.12 27.43
CA GLN A 119 -6.78 -1.07 27.74
C GLN A 119 -7.08 -1.63 29.14
N LEU A 120 -6.41 -2.71 29.53
CA LEU A 120 -6.54 -3.28 30.88
C LEU A 120 -6.06 -2.27 31.94
N GLY A 121 -4.91 -1.62 31.71
CA GLY A 121 -4.41 -0.56 32.60
C GLY A 121 -5.42 0.59 32.77
N ARG A 122 -6.01 1.07 31.67
CA ARG A 122 -7.06 2.12 31.73
C ARG A 122 -8.29 1.68 32.52
N ILE A 123 -8.74 0.44 32.33
CA ILE A 123 -9.87 -0.11 33.07
C ILE A 123 -9.57 -0.15 34.57
N ASP A 124 -8.37 -0.59 34.96
CA ASP A 124 -8.00 -0.69 36.36
C ASP A 124 -7.81 0.68 37.02
N GLU A 125 -7.29 1.68 36.29
CA GLU A 125 -7.29 3.07 36.74
C GLU A 125 -8.70 3.61 36.99
N ILE A 126 -9.63 3.35 36.06
CA ILE A 126 -11.04 3.77 36.20
C ILE A 126 -11.67 3.09 37.42
N LYS A 127 -11.44 1.79 37.62
CA LYS A 127 -11.92 1.06 38.80
C LYS A 127 -11.36 1.66 40.09
N LEU A 128 -10.07 1.96 40.13
CA LEU A 128 -9.43 2.56 41.30
C LEU A 128 -10.01 3.95 41.61
N LYS A 129 -10.14 4.81 40.60
CA LYS A 129 -10.76 6.14 40.74
C LYS A 129 -12.21 6.03 41.21
N ASN A 130 -12.99 5.08 40.68
CA ASN A 130 -14.36 4.86 41.11
C ASN A 130 -14.43 4.35 42.55
N LYS A 131 -13.52 3.46 42.97
CA LYS A 131 -13.43 3.01 44.36
C LYS A 131 -13.15 4.18 45.31
N GLN A 132 -12.16 5.01 44.98
CA GLN A 132 -11.84 6.21 45.77
C GLN A 132 -12.99 7.23 45.81
N ARG A 133 -13.76 7.37 44.72
CA ARG A 133 -14.94 8.24 44.68
C ARG A 133 -16.04 7.71 45.60
N LYS A 134 -16.31 6.39 45.58
CA LYS A 134 -17.26 5.74 46.48
C LYS A 134 -16.85 5.90 47.94
N GLU A 135 -15.59 5.61 48.27
CA GLU A 135 -15.08 5.79 49.64
C GLU A 135 -15.21 7.24 50.12
N ARG A 136 -14.93 8.22 49.26
CA ARG A 136 -15.14 9.65 49.56
C ARG A 136 -16.62 9.97 49.75
N GLN A 137 -17.48 9.45 48.88
CA GLN A 137 -18.93 9.65 48.95
C GLN A 137 -19.51 9.05 50.24
N ASP A 138 -19.09 7.83 50.61
CA ASP A 138 -19.55 7.14 51.81
C ASP A 138 -19.11 7.88 53.07
N LYS A 139 -17.88 8.41 53.10
CA LYS A 139 -17.39 9.28 54.18
C LYS A 139 -18.18 10.58 54.31
N LEU A 140 -18.59 11.19 53.18
CA LEU A 140 -19.35 12.44 53.19
C LEU A 140 -20.85 12.25 53.48
N ASN A 141 -21.42 11.09 53.12
CA ASN A 141 -22.85 10.80 53.24
C ASN A 141 -23.21 10.02 54.51
N VAL A 142 -22.41 10.12 55.58
CA VAL A 142 -22.72 9.46 56.86
C VAL A 142 -23.96 10.12 57.49
N LYS A 143 -24.96 9.30 57.84
CA LYS A 143 -26.21 9.72 58.46
C LYS A 143 -26.36 9.12 59.86
N THR A 144 -27.01 9.84 60.76
CA THR A 144 -27.41 9.35 62.09
C THR A 144 -28.48 8.27 61.96
N LYS A 145 -28.79 7.54 63.05
CA LYS A 145 -29.89 6.54 63.07
C LYS A 145 -31.25 7.10 62.63
N LYS A 146 -31.49 8.41 62.77
CA LYS A 146 -32.72 9.10 62.33
C LYS A 146 -32.64 9.62 60.88
N GLY A 147 -31.55 9.34 60.15
CA GLY A 147 -31.37 9.73 58.75
C GLY A 147 -30.85 11.16 58.53
N GLN A 148 -30.56 11.92 59.58
CA GLN A 148 -29.98 13.26 59.48
C GLN A 148 -28.47 13.18 59.15
N PRO A 149 -27.91 14.08 58.33
CA PRO A 149 -26.47 14.10 58.06
C PRO A 149 -25.65 14.33 59.34
N VAL A 150 -24.61 13.53 59.56
CA VAL A 150 -23.73 13.65 60.72
C VAL A 150 -22.74 14.80 60.49
N MET A 151 -22.82 15.86 61.29
CA MET A 151 -21.94 17.05 61.16
C MET A 151 -20.53 16.84 61.72
N SER A 152 -20.30 15.82 62.58
CA SER A 152 -19.01 15.60 63.25
C SER A 152 -17.86 15.32 62.26
N PHE A 153 -18.13 14.65 61.14
CA PHE A 153 -17.12 14.36 60.12
C PHE A 153 -16.46 15.63 59.54
N LYS A 154 -17.21 16.72 59.39
CA LYS A 154 -16.65 18.00 58.92
C LYS A 154 -15.81 18.69 60.00
N ILE A 155 -16.15 18.48 61.28
CA ILE A 155 -15.41 19.02 62.42
C ILE A 155 -14.09 18.25 62.56
N ASP A 156 -14.10 16.92 62.46
CA ASP A 156 -12.90 16.09 62.53
C ASP A 156 -11.92 16.37 61.38
N ASP A 157 -12.43 16.58 60.16
CA ASP A 157 -11.60 17.01 59.02
C ASP A 157 -10.97 18.39 59.25
N LEU A 158 -11.69 19.32 59.88
CA LEU A 158 -11.19 20.64 60.24
C LEU A 158 -10.10 20.55 61.32
N LEU A 159 -10.34 19.76 62.37
CA LEU A 159 -9.38 19.52 63.44
C LEU A 159 -8.12 18.82 62.93
N ASN A 160 -8.25 17.85 62.01
CA ASN A 160 -7.10 17.19 61.39
C ASN A 160 -6.29 18.13 60.50
N LYS A 161 -6.93 19.05 59.76
CA LYS A 161 -6.22 20.08 59.00
C LYS A 161 -5.43 21.02 59.90
N ILE A 162 -6.02 21.43 61.03
CA ILE A 162 -5.35 22.28 62.03
C ILE A 162 -4.13 21.54 62.62
N LYS A 163 -4.29 20.27 63.02
CA LYS A 163 -3.21 19.46 63.58
C LYS A 163 -2.06 19.13 62.61
N ASN A 164 -2.31 19.10 61.31
CA ASN A 164 -1.30 18.82 60.28
C ASN A 164 -0.67 20.09 59.70
N GLN A 165 -1.08 21.28 60.16
CA GLN A 165 -0.53 22.59 59.78
C GLN A 165 0.42 23.17 60.84
N GLU A 166 0.56 22.51 61.99
CA GLU A 166 1.68 22.64 62.93
C GLU A 166 2.79 21.65 62.58
#